data_AF-A0AAN8FSN9-F1
#
_entry.id   AF-A0AAN8FSN9-F1
#
_cell.length_a   1.000
_cell.length_b   1.000
_cell.length_c   1.000
_cell.angle_alpha   90.00
_cell.angle_beta   90.00
_cell.angle_gamma   90.00
#
_symmetry.space_group_name_H-M   'P 1'
#
loop_
_entity.id
_entity.type
_entity.pdbx_description
1 polymer ?
#
loop_
_entity_poly.entity_id
_entity_poly.type
_entity_poly.pdbx_seq_one_letter_code
_entity_poly.pdbx_strand_id
1 'polypeptide(L)' 'MSTGPQSVSDEDLGRVMGICRFLNLFFTEEQMLAIIGVIEAGANPAALVEWLKKVDEAKTEEITISVSRKER' A
#
# COMPACT_ATOMS: atom_id res chain seq x y z
N MET A 1 7.41 -6.41 29.10
CA MET A 1 6.13 -6.88 28.54
C MET A 1 6.31 -6.94 27.04
N SER A 2 6.32 -8.15 26.45
CA SER A 2 6.54 -8.32 25.01
C SER A 2 5.22 -8.10 24.30
N THR A 3 5.07 -6.96 23.61
CA THR A 3 3.95 -6.73 22.70
C THR A 3 4.26 -7.50 21.42
N GLY A 4 3.74 -8.72 21.29
CA GLY A 4 3.66 -9.39 19.99
C GLY A 4 2.88 -8.51 19.01
N PRO A 5 3.07 -8.68 17.69
CA PRO A 5 2.35 -7.90 16.69
C PRO A 5 0.85 -8.04 16.95
N GLN A 6 0.19 -6.91 17.27
CA GLN A 6 -1.25 -6.90 17.44
C GLN A 6 -1.85 -7.14 16.06
N SER A 7 -2.49 -8.29 15.87
CA SER A 7 -3.23 -8.56 14.65
C SER A 7 -4.42 -7.59 14.57
N VAL A 8 -4.53 -6.85 13.48
CA VAL A 8 -5.70 -6.01 13.19
C VAL A 8 -6.95 -6.89 13.19
N SER A 9 -8.01 -6.47 13.88
CA SER A 9 -9.28 -7.21 13.89
C SER A 9 -10.01 -7.06 12.55
N ASP A 10 -10.78 -8.07 12.13
CA ASP A 10 -11.59 -8.01 10.90
C ASP A 10 -12.58 -6.83 10.92
N GLU A 11 -13.08 -6.47 12.10
CA GLU A 11 -13.98 -5.33 12.27
C GLU A 11 -13.26 -4.00 12.01
N ASP A 12 -12.06 -3.82 12.57
CA ASP A 12 -11.28 -2.60 12.36
C ASP A 12 -10.78 -2.49 10.92
N LEU A 13 -10.35 -3.61 10.33
CA LEU A 13 -9.99 -3.67 8.92
C LEU A 13 -11.19 -3.31 8.02
N GLY A 14 -12.38 -3.84 8.33
CA GLY A 14 -13.61 -3.52 7.63
C GLY A 14 -13.97 -2.04 7.71
N ARG A 15 -13.80 -1.40 8.88
CA ARG A 15 -14.02 0.04 9.07
C ARG A 15 -13.04 0.86 8.23
N VAL A 16 -11.75 0.54 8.25
CA VAL A 16 -10.72 1.24 7.47
C VAL A 16 -10.99 1.11 5.97
N MET A 17 -11.28 -0.10 5.49
CA MET A 17 -11.64 -0.33 4.09
C MET A 17 -12.92 0.41 3.69
N GLY A 18 -13.90 0.54 4.59
CA GLY A 18 -15.10 1.35 4.38
C GLY A 18 -14.79 2.83 4.17
N ILE A 19 -13.89 3.39 4.99
CA ILE A 19 -13.40 4.78 4.86
C ILE A 19 -12.66 4.94 3.53
N CYS A 20 -11.78 4.00 3.16
CA CYS A 20 -11.07 4.05 1.89
C CYS A 20 -12.04 4.09 0.70
N ARG A 21 -13.07 3.23 0.69
CA ARG A 21 -14.10 3.25 -0.35
C ARG A 21 -14.87 4.56 -0.40
N PHE A 22 -15.24 5.12 0.76
CA PHE A 22 -15.91 6.42 0.85
C PHE A 22 -15.06 7.54 0.23
N LEU A 23 -13.73 7.44 0.33
CA LEU A 23 -12.78 8.37 -0.26
C LEU A 23 -12.37 8.01 -1.70
N ASN A 24 -13.02 7.03 -2.35
CA ASN A 24 -12.67 6.49 -3.66
C ASN A 24 -11.23 5.93 -3.75
N LEU A 25 -10.72 5.39 -2.65
CA LEU A 25 -9.45 4.69 -2.59
C LEU A 25 -9.70 3.18 -2.63
N PHE A 26 -9.03 2.50 -3.56
CA PHE A 26 -9.19 1.06 -3.78
C PHE A 26 -7.89 0.34 -3.45
N PHE A 27 -7.93 -0.45 -2.39
CA PHE A 27 -6.84 -1.32 -1.97
C PHE A 27 -7.38 -2.73 -1.75
N THR A 28 -6.59 -3.75 -2.06
CA THR A 28 -6.89 -5.12 -1.63
C THR A 28 -6.74 -5.23 -0.11
N GLU A 29 -7.31 -6.28 0.46
CA GLU A 29 -7.14 -6.58 1.88
C GLU A 29 -5.66 -6.73 2.24
N GLU A 30 -4.87 -7.46 1.43
CA GLU A 30 -3.43 -7.64 1.69
C GLU A 30 -2.67 -6.31 1.60
N GLN A 31 -3.01 -5.44 0.66
CA GLN A 31 -2.43 -4.11 0.55
C GLN A 31 -2.74 -3.26 1.78
N MET A 32 -3.97 -3.32 2.27
CA MET A 32 -4.38 -2.57 3.47
C MET A 32 -3.65 -3.07 4.71
N LEU A 33 -3.55 -4.39 4.89
CA LEU A 33 -2.80 -5.00 6.00
C LEU A 33 -1.31 -4.62 5.96
N ALA A 34 -0.71 -4.62 4.77
CA ALA A 34 0.68 -4.19 4.61
C ALA A 34 0.88 -2.71 4.96
N ILE A 35 -0.05 -1.83 4.54
CA ILE A 35 -0.01 -0.40 4.88
C ILE A 35 -0.12 -0.21 6.40
N ILE A 36 -1.07 -0.89 7.05
CA ILE A 36 -1.25 -0.82 8.50
C ILE A 36 0.02 -1.29 9.22
N GLY A 37 0.58 -2.44 8.83
CA GLY A 37 1.79 -2.98 9.45
C GLY A 37 3.00 -2.05 9.33
N VAL A 38 3.15 -1.34 8.21
CA VAL A 38 4.22 -0.36 8.03
C VAL A 38 4.01 0.88 8.89
N ILE A 39 2.76 1.35 9.03
CA ILE A 39 2.43 2.48 9.92
C ILE A 39 2.67 2.11 11.39
N GLU A 40 2.25 0.91 11.82
CA GLU A 40 2.49 0.41 13.18
C GLU A 40 3.98 0.24 13.49
N ALA A 41 4.79 -0.09 12.48
CA ALA A 41 6.26 -0.10 12.59
C ALA A 41 6.87 1.31 12.73
N GLY A 42 6.06 2.37 12.73
CA GLY A 42 6.48 3.76 12.95
C GLY A 42 6.79 4.51 11.66
N ALA A 43 6.39 4.01 10.49
CA ALA A 43 6.57 4.74 9.25
C ALA A 43 5.73 6.03 9.24
N ASN A 44 6.32 7.10 8.72
CA ASN A 44 5.59 8.35 8.50
C ASN A 44 4.60 8.17 7.31
N PRO A 45 3.29 8.42 7.49
CA PRO A 45 2.31 8.23 6.43
C PRO A 45 2.56 9.06 5.16
N ALA A 46 3.05 10.30 5.29
CA ALA A 46 3.36 11.14 4.13
C ALA A 46 4.54 10.58 3.34
N ALA A 47 5.60 10.14 4.02
CA ALA A 47 6.74 9.49 3.38
C ALA A 47 6.35 8.16 2.70
N LEU A 48 5.44 7.39 3.31
CA LEU A 48 4.91 6.15 2.71
C LEU A 48 4.16 6.44 1.40
N VAL A 49 3.32 7.49 1.37
CA VAL A 49 2.61 7.90 0.16
C VAL A 49 3.59 8.34 -0.94
N GLU A 50 4.61 9.13 -0.59
CA GLU A 50 5.64 9.53 -1.56
C GLU A 50 6.40 8.33 -2.12
N TRP A 51 6.72 7.35 -1.26
CA TRP A 51 7.38 6.12 -1.69
C TRP A 51 6.49 5.29 -2.63
N LEU A 52 5.20 5.13 -2.31
CA LEU A 52 4.24 4.41 -3.16
C LEU A 52 4.14 5.04 -4.56
N LYS A 53 4.14 6.38 -4.66
CA LYS A 53 4.15 7.08 -5.96
C LYS A 53 5.40 6.77 -6.78
N LYS A 54 6.59 6.81 -6.15
CA LYS A 54 7.85 6.48 -6.84
C LYS A 54 7.89 5.03 -7.32
N VAL A 55 7.33 4.11 -6.54
CA VAL A 55 7.23 2.69 -6.95
C VAL A 55 6.30 2.53 -8.15
N ASP A 56 5.18 3.26 -8.19
CA ASP A 56 4.24 3.23 -9.31
C ASP A 56 4.84 3.83 -10.59
N GLU A 57 5.54 4.96 -10.46
CA GLU A 57 6.30 5.60 -11.54
C GLU A 57 7.35 4.65 -12.11
N ALA A 58 8.17 4.03 -11.24
CA ALA A 58 9.22 3.09 -11.67
C ALA A 58 8.65 1.86 -12.39
N LYS A 59 7.52 1.30 -11.93
CA LYS A 59 6.85 0.18 -12.61
C LYS A 59 6.35 0.57 -14.00
N THR A 60 5.82 1.78 -14.13
CA THR A 60 5.31 2.30 -15.41
C THR A 60 6.45 2.51 -16.42
N GLU A 61 7.60 3.00 -15.96
CA GLU A 61 8.80 3.14 -16.77
C GLU A 61 9.36 1.78 -17.22
N GLU A 62 9.42 0.78 -16.33
CA GLU A 62 9.87 -0.57 -16.68
C GLU A 62 8.99 -1.22 -17.77
N ILE A 63 7.67 -1.06 -17.70
CA ILE A 63 6.75 -1.58 -18.72
C ILE A 63 7.00 -0.90 -20.07
N THR A 64 7.17 0.43 -20.07
CA THR A 64 7.39 1.22 -21.29
C THR A 64 8.71 0.85 -22.00
N ILE A 65 9.78 0.62 -21.21
CA ILE A 65 11.08 0.19 -21.74
C ILE A 65 11.00 -1.24 -22.31
N SER A 66 10.25 -2.13 -21.64
CA SER A 66 10.10 -3.53 -22.05
C SER A 66 9.32 -3.68 -23.35
N VAL A 67 8.29 -2.85 -23.57
CA VAL A 67 7.54 -2.80 -24.83
C VAL A 67 8.43 -2.30 -25.98
N SER A 68 9.22 -1.24 -25.76
CA SER A 68 10.09 -0.66 -26.79
C SER A 68 11.24 -1.58 -27.23
N ARG A 69 11.67 -2.53 -26.38
CA ARG A 69 12.71 -3.53 -26.73
C ARG A 69 12.20 -4.69 -27.57
N LYS A 70 10.89 -4.96 -27.57
CA LYS A 70 10.29 -6.11 -28.27
C LYS A 70 9.96 -5.81 -29.73
N GLU A 71 10.00 -4.54 -30.13
CA GLU A 71 9.67 -4.06 -31.48
C GLU A 71 10.91 -3.80 -32.37
N ARG A 72 12.10 -4.26 -31.96
CA ARG A 72 13.34 -4.24 -32.75
C ARG A 72 13.80 -5.63 -33.14
#